data_AF-A0A1Q8IVZ2-F1
#
_entry.id   AF-A0A1Q8IVZ2-F1
#
_cell.length_a   1.000
_cell.length_b   1.000
_cell.length_c   1.000
_cell.angle_alpha   90.00
_cell.angle_beta   90.00
_cell.angle_gamma   90.00
#
_symmetry.space_group_name_H-M   'P 1'
#
loop_
_entity.id
_entity.type
_entity.pdbx_description
1 polymer ?
#
loop_
_entity_poly.entity_id
_entity_poly.type
_entity_poly.pdbx_seq_one_letter_code
_entity_poly.pdbx_strand_id
1 'polypeptide(L)' 'MLCPRCEQGDIAKTKVKKTGAILFVCQECEATWFSLEDIGVTPFVDFGTYMEEISLAPLWSELEIMSP' A
#
# COMPACT_ATOMS: atom_id res chain seq x y z
N MET A 1 4.56 -3.06 -10.57
CA MET A 1 4.29 -1.91 -11.47
C MET A 1 5.04 -0.72 -10.90
N LEU A 2 5.69 0.10 -11.74
CA LEU A 2 6.46 1.24 -11.25
C LEU A 2 5.53 2.27 -10.59
N CYS A 3 5.94 2.77 -9.42
CA CYS A 3 5.18 3.75 -8.66
C CYS A 3 5.20 5.12 -9.36
N PRO A 4 4.04 5.72 -9.67
CA PRO A 4 3.99 7.03 -10.34
C PRO A 4 4.37 8.19 -9.42
N ARG A 5 4.44 7.99 -8.10
CA ARG A 5 4.85 9.04 -7.15
C ARG A 5 6.36 9.23 -7.14
N CYS A 6 7.10 8.14 -6.91
CA CYS A 6 8.55 8.21 -6.69
C CYS A 6 9.37 7.77 -7.90
N GLU A 7 8.73 7.16 -8.90
CA GLU A 7 9.35 6.69 -10.14
C GLU A 7 10.52 5.72 -9.94
N GLN A 8 10.62 5.11 -8.75
CA GLN A 8 11.74 4.25 -8.33
C GLN A 8 11.28 2.86 -7.88
N GLY A 9 10.22 2.80 -7.05
CA GLY A 9 9.78 1.55 -6.43
C GLY A 9 8.64 0.85 -7.16
N ASP A 10 8.58 -0.47 -7.00
CA ASP A 10 7.42 -1.25 -7.41
C ASP A 10 6.28 -1.17 -6.39
N ILE A 11 5.06 -1.07 -6.89
CA ILE A 11 3.83 -1.20 -6.11
C ILE A 11 3.51 -2.70 -5.96
N ALA A 12 3.46 -3.14 -4.71
CA ALA A 12 3.03 -4.48 -4.33
C ALA A 12 1.53 -4.49 -4.00
N LYS A 13 0.82 -5.50 -4.50
CA LYS A 13 -0.53 -5.80 -4.03
C LYS A 13 -0.42 -6.54 -2.70
N THR A 14 -0.99 -5.99 -1.65
CA THR A 14 -0.91 -6.54 -0.30
C THR A 14 -2.29 -6.67 0.32
N LYS A 15 -2.38 -7.53 1.33
CA LYS A 15 -3.57 -7.70 2.16
C LYS A 15 -3.19 -7.47 3.61
N VAL A 16 -3.92 -6.59 4.29
CA VAL A 16 -3.78 -6.43 5.75
C VAL A 16 -4.28 -7.70 6.43
N LYS A 17 -3.41 -8.39 7.17
CA LYS A 17 -3.72 -9.71 7.75
C LYS A 17 -4.93 -9.66 8.69
N LYS A 18 -5.05 -8.61 9.49
CA LYS A 18 -6.08 -8.48 10.53
C LYS A 18 -7.46 -8.13 9.97
N THR A 19 -7.53 -7.21 9.00
CA THR A 19 -8.81 -6.71 8.46
C THR A 19 -9.20 -7.36 7.14
N GLY A 20 -8.24 -7.96 6.44
CA GLY A 20 -8.41 -8.49 5.10
C GLY A 20 -8.48 -7.43 4.00
N ALA A 21 -8.27 -6.15 4.33
CA ALA A 21 -8.26 -5.06 3.36
C ALA A 21 -7.15 -5.22 2.33
N ILE A 22 -7.47 -5.00 1.05
CA ILE A 22 -6.49 -5.01 -0.03
C ILE A 22 -5.91 -3.62 -0.21
N LEU A 23 -4.59 -3.54 -0.28
CA LEU A 23 -3.84 -2.32 -0.49
C LEU A 23 -2.87 -2.50 -1.66
N PHE A 24 -2.50 -1.38 -2.27
CA PHE A 24 -1.46 -1.30 -3.27
C PHE A 24 -0.40 -0.35 -2.75
N VAL A 25 0.71 -0.90 -2.24
CA VAL A 25 1.73 -0.15 -1.48
C VAL A 25 3.04 -0.12 -2.25
N CYS A 26 3.60 1.07 -2.46
CA CYS A 26 4.94 1.22 -3.01
C CYS A 26 6.00 0.74 -2.00
N GLN A 27 6.92 -0.12 -2.44
CA GLN A 27 7.98 -0.69 -1.59
C GLN A 27 9.10 0.31 -1.22
N GLU A 28 9.22 1.44 -1.93
CA GLU A 28 10.28 2.44 -1.68
C GLU A 28 9.76 3.65 -0.89
N CYS A 29 8.58 4.15 -1.24
CA CYS A 29 8.09 5.44 -0.76
C CYS A 29 6.78 5.36 0.01
N GLU A 30 6.28 4.14 0.22
CA GLU A 30 5.13 3.81 1.07
C GLU A 30 3.79 4.45 0.66
N ALA A 31 3.75 5.06 -0.53
CA ALA A 31 2.51 5.52 -1.14
C ALA A 31 1.54 4.35 -1.35
N THR A 32 0.32 4.52 -0.86
CA THR A 32 -0.71 3.50 -0.79
C THR A 32 -1.99 3.92 -1.52
N TRP A 33 -2.54 2.99 -2.28
CA TRP A 33 -3.85 3.09 -2.92
C TRP A 33 -4.74 1.90 -2.54
N PHE A 34 -6.05 2.06 -2.68
CA PHE A 34 -7.03 1.04 -2.29
C PHE A 34 -7.56 0.21 -3.46
N SER A 35 -7.32 0.66 -4.70
CA SER A 35 -7.57 -0.09 -5.92
C SER A 35 -6.42 0.08 -6.92
N LEU A 36 -6.34 -0.82 -7.89
CA LEU A 36 -5.37 -0.72 -8.98
C LEU A 36 -5.66 0.49 -9.89
N GLU A 37 -6.94 0.82 -10.05
CA GLU A 37 -7.44 1.89 -10.93
C GLU A 37 -7.13 3.29 -10.37
N ASP A 38 -6.97 3.41 -9.05
CA ASP A 38 -6.65 4.66 -8.36
C ASP A 38 -5.18 5.09 -8.55
N ILE A 39 -4.30 4.16 -8.91
CA ILE A 39 -2.86 4.40 -8.96
C ILE A 39 -2.52 5.42 -10.05
N GLY A 40 -2.03 6.59 -9.62
CA GLY A 40 -1.71 7.71 -10.51
C GLY A 40 -2.93 8.50 -10.99
N VAL A 41 -4.14 8.14 -10.54
CA VAL A 41 -5.39 8.86 -10.83
C VAL A 41 -5.86 9.64 -9.61
N THR A 42 -5.89 8.99 -8.44
CA THR A 42 -6.27 9.63 -7.18
C THR A 42 -5.04 9.95 -6.33
N PRO A 43 -5.17 10.88 -5.37
CA PRO A 43 -4.16 11.07 -4.33
C PRO A 43 -3.87 9.74 -3.62
N PHE A 44 -2.62 9.57 -3.20
CA PHE A 44 -2.20 8.44 -2.38
C PHE A 44 -2.38 8.78 -0.90
N VAL A 45 -2.45 7.73 -0.08
CA VAL A 45 -2.29 7.83 1.38
C VAL A 45 -0.94 7.21 1.76
N ASP A 46 -0.29 7.74 2.78
CA ASP A 46 0.89 7.11 3.35
C ASP A 46 0.51 5.81 4.07
N PHE A 47 1.25 4.72 3.81
CA PHE A 47 0.96 3.41 4.40
C PHE A 47 0.90 3.48 5.94
N GLY A 48 1.86 4.18 6.55
CA GLY A 48 1.95 4.29 7.99
C GLY A 48 0.73 4.99 8.58
N THR A 49 0.38 6.13 7.98
CA THR A 49 -0.82 6.91 8.33
C THR A 49 -2.08 6.06 8.27
N TYR A 50 -2.29 5.31 7.18
CA TYR A 50 -3.46 4.44 7.06
C TYR A 50 -3.50 3.35 8.14
N MET A 51 -2.36 2.69 8.41
CA MET A 51 -2.29 1.64 9.43
C MET A 51 -2.57 2.19 10.83
N GLU A 52 -2.06 3.38 11.16
CA GLU A 52 -2.32 4.06 12.42
C GLU A 52 -3.80 4.44 12.57
N GLU A 53 -4.45 4.94 11.52
CA GLU A 53 -5.89 5.26 11.54
C GLU A 53 -6.76 4.03 11.85
N ILE A 54 -6.36 2.84 11.39
CA ILE A 54 -7.04 1.57 11.72
C ILE A 54 -6.49 0.89 12.98
N SER A 55 -5.71 1.62 13.79
CA SER A 55 -5.12 1.15 15.06
C SER A 55 -4.24 -0.10 14.91
N LEU A 56 -3.46 -0.16 13.83
CA LEU A 56 -2.46 -1.19 13.56
C LEU A 56 -1.05 -0.62 13.51
N ALA A 57 -0.08 -1.50 13.78
CA ALA A 57 1.32 -1.13 13.63
C ALA A 57 1.62 -0.93 12.14
N PRO A 58 2.31 0.16 11.75
CA PRO A 58 2.69 0.44 10.37
C PRO A 58 3.88 -0.43 9.93
N LEU A 59 3.71 -1.75 9.99
CA LEU A 59 4.75 -2.73 9.73
C LEU A 59 4.33 -3.63 8.57
N TRP A 60 5.27 -3.88 7.65
CA TRP A 60 5.06 -4.82 6.55
C TRP A 60 4.78 -6.26 7.03
N SER A 61 5.18 -6.62 8.25
CA SER A 61 4.82 -7.89 8.88
C SER A 61 3.31 -8.03 9.15
N GLU A 62 2.54 -6.93 9.20
CA GLU A 62 1.08 -6.94 9.26
C GLU A 62 0.42 -7.17 7.89
N LEU A 63 1.22 -7.13 6.81
CA LEU A 63 0.78 -7.36 5.45
C LEU A 63 1.11 -8.78 4.99
N GLU A 64 0.26 -9.30 4.13
CA GLU A 64 0.51 -10.44 3.27
C GLU A 64 0.69 -9.94 1.84
N ILE A 65 1.87 -10.15 1.26
CA ILE A 65 2.12 -9.79 -0.14
C ILE A 65 1.39 -10.81 -1.01
N MET A 66 0.43 -10.33 -1.78
CA MET A 66 -0.26 -11.14 -2.77
C MET A 66 0.60 -11.13 -4.03
N SER A 67 1.56 -12.04 -4.09
CA SER A 67 2.26 -12.33 -5.34
C SER A 67 1.23 -12.64 -6.44
N PRO A 68 1.50 -12.25 -7.70
CA PRO A 68 0.71 -12.75 -8.84
C PRO A 68 0.77 -14.27 -8.94
#